data_AF-A0AAV4D974-F1
#
_entry.id   AF-A0AAV4D974-F1
#
_cell.length_a   1.000
_cell.length_b   1.000
_cell.length_c   1.000
_cell.angle_alpha   90.00
_cell.angle_beta   90.00
_cell.angle_gamma   90.00
#
_symmetry.space_group_name_H-M   'P 1'
#
loop_
_entity.id
_entity.type
_entity.pdbx_description
1 polymer ?
#
loop_
_entity_poly.entity_id
_entity_poly.type
_entity_poly.pdbx_seq_one_letter_code
_entity_poly.pdbx_strand_id
1 'polypeptide(L)'
;MSERQAEVGAVMRNMAVFLSWTLTSFLCHWCAKAFLSSIKVEIQSQQETEAKSLQFRLNLWGASLVTLVQMVLCYLCVNMKNKKARNFLNVARITHILATFATNISMDMMFASSTFAIKLSVVSHAIANIMKRVLVVLLLYLGGTRQASLENFLGLLICVFGLFLYAWDKRSREQKNNTGSGNGAFSAISAQESNFISNKLRTSLEVIKETQRIHYNMFGDALGKFKYCMLIDTADFENKGDPAITAGEIYYLARSGLQIVYYCNTQMCSEAHIDRAAELAKKFSKDDLVILAHGGGNIDKYVEHDKFRFSTIEKFIGFQIFVFPQSIRLENPRSEHWAKCQKFYCCNRNLTLVLRDLGSLDIARRYFNGSTRLLMAPDMAFHIGPVKRFVSPAFDIMWVKRTDSETPGYKTIPRHPPHLRLHVSDWIGFRTPNSGNSLERSFHAQVMGLFFIQRGRVVIIDRLHGHILATLLDIPHVLLDNQHRKLSNYFRTWNKGLQNVRVTDNAEEALDMALELLEIYKDTLPPRLPFMQISSAFKNINFTLPEMNYP
;
A
#
# COMPACT_ATOMS: atom_id res chain seq x y z
N MET A 1 -52.39 23.26 -44.85
CA MET A 1 -51.87 22.79 -43.55
C MET A 1 -51.59 24.01 -42.70
N SER A 2 -52.30 24.19 -41.59
CA SER A 2 -52.17 25.36 -40.70
C SER A 2 -50.80 25.38 -40.01
N GLU A 3 -50.28 26.56 -39.63
CA GLU A 3 -49.00 26.72 -38.89
C GLU A 3 -48.86 25.75 -37.71
N ARG A 4 -49.96 25.44 -37.01
CA ARG A 4 -50.03 24.41 -35.96
C ARG A 4 -49.55 23.00 -36.38
N GLN A 5 -49.81 22.56 -37.62
CA GLN A 5 -49.35 21.26 -38.12
C GLN A 5 -47.85 21.27 -38.46
N ALA A 6 -47.30 22.41 -38.87
CA ALA A 6 -45.87 22.57 -39.12
C ALA A 6 -45.07 22.60 -37.80
N GLU A 7 -45.62 23.23 -36.77
CA GLU A 7 -45.03 23.34 -35.44
C GLU A 7 -45.03 21.98 -34.72
N VAL A 8 -46.14 21.24 -34.76
CA VAL A 8 -46.23 19.85 -34.24
C VAL A 8 -45.24 18.93 -34.99
N GLY A 9 -45.07 19.11 -36.30
CA GLY A 9 -44.08 18.37 -37.10
C GLY A 9 -42.61 18.75 -36.83
N ALA A 10 -42.34 19.89 -36.19
CA ALA A 10 -41.01 20.27 -35.73
C ALA A 10 -40.74 19.73 -34.32
N VAL A 11 -41.73 19.80 -33.43
CA VAL A 11 -41.66 19.24 -32.06
C VAL A 11 -41.48 17.73 -32.07
N MET A 12 -42.26 17.01 -32.88
CA MET A 12 -42.12 15.55 -33.02
C MET A 12 -40.74 15.13 -33.55
N ARG A 13 -40.13 15.96 -34.41
CA ARG A 13 -38.80 15.72 -34.96
C ARG A 13 -37.70 15.93 -33.91
N ASN A 14 -37.82 16.99 -33.11
CA ASN A 14 -36.90 17.26 -32.01
C ASN A 14 -37.02 16.21 -30.90
N MET A 15 -38.23 15.72 -30.60
CA MET A 15 -38.45 14.58 -29.70
C MET A 15 -37.82 13.29 -30.24
N ALA A 16 -37.96 13.00 -31.54
CA ALA A 16 -37.34 11.82 -32.14
C ALA A 16 -35.80 11.85 -32.08
N VAL A 17 -35.20 13.03 -32.31
CA VAL A 17 -33.74 13.23 -32.18
C VAL A 17 -33.30 13.06 -30.72
N PHE A 18 -34.05 13.63 -29.77
CA PHE A 18 -33.74 13.50 -28.34
C PHE A 18 -33.86 12.04 -27.86
N LEU A 19 -34.94 11.35 -28.21
CA LEU A 19 -35.14 9.94 -27.85
C LEU A 19 -34.09 9.02 -28.48
N SER A 20 -33.70 9.28 -29.73
CA SER A 20 -32.63 8.53 -30.41
C SER A 20 -31.27 8.75 -29.73
N TRP A 21 -30.99 9.98 -29.30
CA TRP A 21 -29.78 10.31 -28.55
C TRP A 21 -29.76 9.65 -27.16
N THR A 22 -30.87 9.69 -26.43
CA THR A 22 -30.99 9.02 -25.12
C THR A 22 -30.84 7.51 -25.23
N LEU A 23 -31.47 6.89 -26.23
CA LEU A 23 -31.40 5.44 -26.45
C LEU A 23 -29.99 4.99 -26.84
N THR A 24 -29.32 5.73 -27.73
CA THR A 24 -27.95 5.39 -28.15
C THR A 24 -26.93 5.61 -27.03
N SER A 25 -27.11 6.65 -26.20
CA SER A 25 -26.29 6.86 -25.00
C SER A 25 -26.49 5.76 -23.96
N PHE A 26 -27.73 5.33 -23.72
CA PHE A 26 -28.05 4.22 -22.82
C PHE A 26 -27.44 2.88 -23.30
N LEU A 27 -27.61 2.54 -24.57
CA LEU A 27 -27.05 1.31 -25.15
C LEU A 27 -25.51 1.30 -25.08
N CYS A 28 -24.86 2.46 -25.28
CA CYS A 28 -23.42 2.60 -25.12
C CYS A 28 -22.97 2.29 -23.68
N HIS A 29 -23.66 2.83 -22.68
CA HIS A 29 -23.36 2.55 -21.26
C HIS A 29 -23.65 1.10 -20.86
N TRP A 30 -24.71 0.50 -21.41
CA TRP A 30 -25.07 -0.90 -21.14
C TRP A 30 -24.06 -1.89 -21.75
N CYS A 31 -23.66 -1.68 -23.01
CA CYS A 31 -22.61 -2.47 -23.66
C CYS A 31 -21.27 -2.34 -22.96
N ALA A 32 -20.88 -1.14 -22.51
CA ALA A 32 -19.67 -0.91 -21.73
C ALA A 32 -19.70 -1.67 -20.39
N LYS A 33 -20.85 -1.68 -19.70
CA LYS A 33 -21.03 -2.46 -18.46
C LYS A 33 -20.96 -3.96 -18.72
N ALA A 34 -21.60 -4.45 -19.79
CA ALA A 34 -21.58 -5.86 -20.18
C ALA A 34 -20.16 -6.35 -20.52
N PHE A 35 -19.40 -5.55 -21.28
CA PHE A 35 -18.00 -5.80 -21.63
C PHE A 35 -17.08 -5.81 -20.40
N LEU A 36 -17.23 -4.84 -19.51
CA LEU A 36 -16.47 -4.79 -18.25
C LEU A 36 -16.82 -5.97 -17.31
N SER A 37 -18.06 -6.48 -17.37
CA SER A 37 -18.45 -7.67 -16.62
C SER A 37 -17.94 -8.98 -17.24
N SER A 38 -17.80 -9.06 -18.56
CA SER A 38 -17.23 -10.23 -19.24
C SER A 38 -15.71 -10.33 -19.13
N ILE A 39 -15.00 -9.21 -18.92
CA ILE A 39 -13.53 -9.18 -18.74
C ILE A 39 -13.09 -9.63 -17.34
N LYS A 40 -13.98 -9.67 -16.35
CA LYS A 40 -13.64 -10.17 -15.00
C LYS A 40 -13.29 -11.67 -14.94
N VAL A 41 -13.42 -12.41 -16.05
CA VAL A 41 -13.21 -13.86 -16.09
C VAL A 41 -11.94 -14.29 -16.86
N GLU A 42 -11.26 -13.45 -17.64
CA GLU A 42 -10.13 -13.97 -18.43
C GLU A 42 -9.07 -12.91 -18.74
N ILE A 43 -8.04 -12.82 -17.89
CA ILE A 43 -6.72 -12.35 -18.33
C ILE A 43 -5.66 -13.26 -17.70
N GLN A 44 -5.38 -14.35 -18.40
CA GLN A 44 -4.17 -15.15 -18.27
C GLN A 44 -3.33 -14.96 -19.55
N SER A 45 -2.05 -14.63 -19.35
CA SER A 45 -0.88 -14.75 -20.25
C SER A 45 -0.73 -13.90 -21.54
N GLN A 46 0.40 -13.17 -21.55
CA GLN A 46 1.49 -13.09 -22.57
C GLN A 46 1.14 -12.87 -24.06
N GLN A 47 1.35 -11.63 -24.57
CA GLN A 47 1.86 -11.29 -25.94
C GLN A 47 1.84 -9.75 -26.16
N GLU A 48 2.76 -8.99 -25.55
CA GLU A 48 2.49 -7.55 -25.28
C GLU A 48 2.93 -6.48 -26.30
N THR A 49 3.44 -6.80 -27.50
CA THR A 49 3.81 -5.73 -28.47
C THR A 49 3.02 -5.81 -29.78
N GLU A 50 2.86 -6.99 -30.37
CA GLU A 50 1.98 -7.16 -31.54
C GLU A 50 0.49 -7.06 -31.16
N ALA A 51 0.08 -7.63 -30.02
CA ALA A 51 -1.30 -7.56 -29.56
C ALA A 51 -1.75 -6.14 -29.19
N LYS A 52 -0.85 -5.28 -28.67
CA LYS A 52 -1.18 -3.86 -28.41
C LYS A 52 -1.42 -3.08 -29.70
N SER A 53 -0.63 -3.35 -30.74
CA SER A 53 -0.84 -2.74 -32.08
C SER A 53 -2.10 -3.27 -32.77
N LEU A 54 -2.41 -4.55 -32.57
CA LEU A 54 -3.61 -5.19 -33.12
C LEU A 54 -4.86 -4.70 -32.40
N GLN A 55 -4.83 -4.61 -31.07
CA GLN A 55 -5.89 -4.07 -30.24
C GLN A 55 -6.16 -2.59 -30.53
N PHE A 56 -5.10 -1.77 -30.69
CA PHE A 56 -5.27 -0.37 -31.09
C PHE A 56 -5.95 -0.25 -32.46
N ARG A 57 -5.56 -1.08 -33.43
CA ARG A 57 -6.19 -1.12 -34.75
C ARG A 57 -7.64 -1.59 -34.66
N LEU A 58 -7.93 -2.65 -33.92
CA LEU A 58 -9.29 -3.17 -33.72
C LEU A 58 -10.20 -2.15 -33.04
N ASN A 59 -9.71 -1.45 -32.01
CA ASN A 59 -10.41 -0.36 -31.34
C ASN A 59 -10.68 0.81 -32.31
N LEU A 60 -9.68 1.21 -33.09
CA LEU A 60 -9.85 2.26 -34.10
C LEU A 60 -10.89 1.89 -35.16
N TRP A 61 -10.93 0.63 -35.61
CA TRP A 61 -11.95 0.11 -36.52
C TRP A 61 -13.34 0.09 -35.87
N GLY A 62 -13.44 -0.35 -34.61
CA GLY A 62 -14.68 -0.34 -33.84
C GLY A 62 -15.27 1.06 -33.65
N ALA A 63 -14.46 2.01 -33.19
CA ALA A 63 -14.86 3.42 -33.04
C ALA A 63 -15.28 4.05 -34.38
N SER A 64 -14.59 3.72 -35.47
CA SER A 64 -14.93 4.21 -36.81
C SER A 64 -16.26 3.63 -37.31
N LEU A 65 -16.52 2.34 -37.08
CA LEU A 65 -17.76 1.68 -37.47
C LEU A 65 -18.97 2.22 -36.68
N VAL A 66 -18.84 2.39 -35.36
CA VAL A 66 -19.91 2.96 -34.52
C VAL A 66 -20.22 4.39 -34.94
N THR A 67 -19.19 5.18 -35.22
CA THR A 67 -19.36 6.55 -35.73
C THR A 67 -20.07 6.54 -37.09
N LEU A 68 -19.71 5.63 -37.99
CA LEU A 68 -20.37 5.50 -39.30
C LEU A 68 -21.85 5.16 -39.16
N VAL A 69 -22.21 4.23 -38.28
CA VAL A 69 -23.62 3.86 -38.02
C VAL A 69 -24.39 5.05 -37.44
N GLN A 70 -23.80 5.77 -36.49
CA GLN A 70 -24.39 6.99 -35.91
C GLN A 70 -24.57 8.09 -36.96
N MET A 71 -23.62 8.24 -37.88
CA MET A 71 -23.75 9.17 -39.01
C MET A 71 -24.89 8.82 -39.94
N VAL A 72 -25.03 7.54 -40.32
CA VAL A 72 -26.10 7.06 -41.20
C VAL A 72 -27.46 7.28 -40.54
N LEU A 73 -27.59 6.98 -39.25
CA LEU A 73 -28.83 7.21 -38.50
C LEU A 73 -29.16 8.71 -38.40
N CYS A 74 -28.18 9.56 -38.09
CA CYS A 74 -28.38 11.02 -38.08
C CYS A 74 -28.77 11.56 -39.47
N TYR A 75 -28.20 11.01 -40.55
CA TYR A 75 -28.53 11.41 -41.92
C TYR A 75 -29.95 10.97 -42.32
N LEU A 76 -30.35 9.75 -41.99
CA LEU A 76 -31.69 9.22 -42.28
C LEU A 76 -32.78 9.91 -41.45
N CYS A 77 -32.50 10.25 -40.19
CA CYS A 77 -33.47 10.88 -39.28
C CYS A 77 -33.61 12.40 -39.49
N VAL A 78 -32.64 13.07 -40.13
CA VAL A 78 -32.66 14.53 -40.34
C VAL A 78 -32.88 14.87 -41.82
N ASN A 79 -34.14 14.80 -42.26
CA ASN A 79 -34.53 15.25 -43.60
C ASN A 79 -35.25 16.62 -43.53
N MET A 80 -34.68 17.64 -44.17
CA MET A 80 -35.19 19.02 -44.16
C MET A 80 -35.06 19.67 -45.55
N LYS A 81 -36.17 20.20 -46.07
CA LYS A 81 -36.35 20.67 -47.47
C LYS A 81 -35.84 22.10 -47.75
N ASN A 82 -35.24 22.82 -46.79
CA ASN A 82 -34.96 24.25 -46.95
C ASN A 82 -33.55 24.54 -47.53
N LYS A 83 -33.48 25.20 -48.70
CA LYS A 83 -32.25 25.41 -49.51
C LYS A 83 -31.29 26.48 -48.94
N LYS A 84 -31.76 27.49 -48.19
CA LYS A 84 -30.94 28.63 -47.71
C LYS A 84 -30.10 28.37 -46.46
N ALA A 85 -30.46 27.38 -45.62
CA ALA A 85 -29.73 27.05 -44.39
C ALA A 85 -28.64 25.97 -44.58
N ARG A 86 -28.39 25.56 -45.82
CA ARG A 86 -27.60 24.36 -46.17
C ARG A 86 -26.13 24.46 -45.75
N ASN A 87 -25.51 25.63 -45.87
CA ASN A 87 -24.08 25.79 -45.57
C ASN A 87 -23.80 25.76 -44.05
N PHE A 88 -24.61 26.46 -43.25
CA PHE A 88 -24.51 26.42 -41.79
C PHE A 88 -24.80 25.03 -41.23
N LEU A 89 -25.79 24.33 -41.80
CA LEU A 89 -26.14 22.98 -41.39
C LEU A 89 -25.08 21.95 -41.78
N ASN A 90 -24.39 22.12 -42.91
CA ASN A 90 -23.27 21.28 -43.30
C ASN A 90 -22.09 21.45 -42.35
N VAL A 91 -21.79 22.68 -41.93
CA VAL A 91 -20.75 22.95 -40.91
C VAL A 91 -21.11 22.31 -39.57
N ALA A 92 -22.36 22.46 -39.11
CA ALA A 92 -22.87 21.83 -37.87
C ALA A 92 -22.85 20.29 -37.93
N ARG A 93 -23.15 19.70 -39.10
CA ARG A 93 -23.05 18.25 -39.31
C ARG A 93 -21.61 17.77 -39.25
N ILE A 94 -20.70 18.43 -39.96
CA ILE A 94 -19.28 18.07 -39.96
C ILE A 94 -18.70 18.18 -38.54
N THR A 95 -19.02 19.24 -37.80
CA THR A 95 -18.57 19.38 -36.41
C THR A 95 -19.17 18.33 -35.48
N HIS A 96 -20.45 17.97 -35.65
CA HIS A 96 -21.07 16.91 -34.86
C HIS A 96 -20.46 15.53 -35.14
N ILE A 97 -20.16 15.24 -36.41
CA ILE A 97 -19.46 14.01 -36.82
C ILE A 97 -18.08 13.92 -36.17
N LEU A 98 -17.30 15.01 -36.27
CA LEU A 98 -15.96 15.07 -35.69
C LEU A 98 -15.98 14.96 -34.15
N ALA A 99 -16.94 15.61 -33.48
CA ALA A 99 -17.10 15.50 -32.04
C ALA A 99 -17.50 14.09 -31.58
N THR A 100 -18.36 13.42 -32.34
CA THR A 100 -18.79 12.04 -32.06
C THR A 100 -17.63 11.07 -32.26
N PHE A 101 -16.87 11.22 -33.35
CA PHE A 101 -15.66 10.43 -33.60
C PHE A 101 -14.61 10.60 -32.50
N ALA A 102 -14.33 11.85 -32.11
CA ALA A 102 -13.37 12.16 -31.04
C ALA A 102 -13.82 11.59 -29.68
N THR A 103 -15.12 11.58 -29.40
CA THR A 103 -15.67 11.02 -28.15
C THR A 103 -15.58 9.49 -28.14
N ASN A 104 -15.93 8.83 -29.26
CA ASN A 104 -15.84 7.37 -29.39
C ASN A 104 -14.38 6.89 -29.31
N ILE A 105 -13.45 7.60 -29.96
CA ILE A 105 -12.01 7.34 -29.83
C ILE A 105 -11.52 7.58 -28.41
N SER A 106 -11.93 8.67 -27.78
CA SER A 106 -11.53 8.98 -26.40
C SER A 106 -11.98 7.88 -25.43
N MET A 107 -13.17 7.31 -25.61
CA MET A 107 -13.70 6.22 -24.78
C MET A 107 -12.97 4.89 -25.02
N ASP A 108 -12.63 4.58 -26.26
CA ASP A 108 -11.88 3.36 -26.59
C ASP A 108 -10.41 3.43 -26.15
N MET A 109 -9.86 4.65 -26.06
CA MET A 109 -8.53 4.93 -25.51
C MET A 109 -8.54 5.16 -23.98
N MET A 110 -9.70 5.20 -23.32
CA MET A 110 -9.81 5.48 -21.87
C MET A 110 -9.20 4.40 -20.96
N PHE A 111 -8.71 3.28 -21.51
CA PHE A 111 -7.78 2.38 -20.82
C PHE A 111 -6.52 3.11 -20.32
N ALA A 112 -6.12 4.22 -20.97
CA ALA A 112 -5.05 5.09 -20.50
C ALA A 112 -5.49 6.10 -19.42
N SER A 113 -6.74 6.60 -19.47
CA SER A 113 -7.21 7.71 -18.63
C SER A 113 -7.65 7.28 -17.23
N SER A 114 -8.27 6.11 -17.07
CA SER A 114 -8.59 5.57 -15.74
C SER A 114 -7.30 5.20 -14.99
N THR A 115 -6.33 4.66 -15.72
CA THR A 115 -4.98 4.35 -15.22
C THR A 115 -4.18 5.62 -14.87
N PHE A 116 -4.37 6.73 -15.59
CA PHE A 116 -3.77 8.04 -15.26
C PHE A 116 -4.45 8.74 -14.08
N ALA A 117 -5.79 8.65 -13.97
CA ALA A 117 -6.53 9.27 -12.88
C ALA A 117 -6.21 8.62 -11.51
N ILE A 118 -5.92 7.32 -11.50
CA ILE A 118 -5.46 6.58 -10.31
C ILE A 118 -4.03 6.98 -9.92
N LYS A 119 -3.22 7.50 -10.86
CA LYS A 119 -1.84 7.96 -10.62
C LYS A 119 -1.72 9.46 -10.31
N LEU A 120 -2.81 10.24 -10.40
CA LEU A 120 -2.79 11.66 -10.07
C LEU A 120 -3.02 11.86 -8.57
N SER A 121 -2.24 12.76 -7.96
CA SER A 121 -2.50 13.17 -6.58
C SER A 121 -3.92 13.76 -6.46
N VAL A 122 -4.53 13.66 -5.27
CA VAL A 122 -5.87 14.20 -4.97
C VAL A 122 -5.99 15.67 -5.42
N VAL A 123 -4.91 16.44 -5.24
CA VAL A 123 -4.82 17.85 -5.66
C VAL A 123 -4.82 17.99 -7.19
N SER A 124 -4.02 17.19 -7.91
CA SER A 124 -3.99 17.24 -9.38
C SER A 124 -5.31 16.78 -10.01
N HIS A 125 -6.02 15.83 -9.39
CA HIS A 125 -7.36 15.42 -9.82
C HIS A 125 -8.39 16.54 -9.63
N ALA A 126 -8.37 17.23 -8.48
CA ALA A 126 -9.24 18.39 -8.23
C ALA A 126 -9.00 19.51 -9.26
N ILE A 127 -7.73 19.75 -9.60
CA ILE A 127 -7.35 20.80 -10.57
C ILE A 127 -7.75 20.44 -12.00
N ALA A 128 -7.64 19.17 -12.39
CA ALA A 128 -8.15 18.70 -13.68
C ALA A 128 -9.67 18.92 -13.82
N ASN A 129 -10.43 18.76 -12.72
CA ASN A 129 -11.85 19.06 -12.70
C ASN A 129 -12.14 20.57 -12.82
N ILE A 130 -11.32 21.43 -12.22
CA ILE A 130 -11.41 22.89 -12.38
C ILE A 130 -11.14 23.28 -13.84
N MET A 131 -10.10 22.72 -14.46
CA MET A 131 -9.79 22.96 -15.89
C MET A 131 -10.94 22.59 -16.82
N LYS A 132 -11.58 21.43 -16.59
CA LYS A 132 -12.77 21.01 -17.36
C LYS A 132 -13.89 22.05 -17.28
N ARG A 133 -14.16 22.58 -16.08
CA ARG A 133 -15.21 23.59 -15.87
C ARG A 133 -14.87 24.92 -16.54
N VAL A 134 -13.62 25.38 -16.44
CA VAL A 134 -13.13 26.59 -17.11
C VAL A 134 -13.26 26.47 -18.64
N LEU A 135 -12.90 25.32 -19.21
CA LEU A 135 -13.02 25.06 -20.64
C LEU A 135 -14.48 25.09 -21.12
N VAL A 136 -15.39 24.48 -20.37
CA VAL A 136 -16.83 24.51 -20.68
C VAL A 136 -17.36 25.94 -20.66
N VAL A 137 -16.98 26.76 -19.68
CA VAL A 137 -17.40 28.16 -19.58
C VAL A 137 -16.86 28.99 -20.75
N LEU A 138 -15.59 28.81 -21.14
CA LEU A 138 -14.99 29.46 -22.30
C LEU A 138 -15.72 29.09 -23.61
N LEU A 139 -16.04 27.81 -23.78
CA LEU A 139 -16.77 27.33 -24.96
C LEU A 139 -18.20 27.90 -25.03
N LEU A 140 -18.88 28.09 -23.89
CA LEU A 140 -20.21 28.68 -23.85
C LEU A 140 -20.20 30.17 -24.23
N TYR A 141 -19.15 30.91 -23.87
CA TYR A 141 -18.96 32.31 -24.28
C TYR A 141 -18.54 32.44 -25.74
N LEU A 142 -17.59 31.63 -26.22
CA LEU A 142 -17.15 31.64 -27.63
C LEU A 142 -18.22 31.12 -28.59
N GLY A 143 -19.05 30.17 -28.15
CA GLY A 143 -20.16 29.60 -28.92
C GLY A 143 -21.42 30.49 -28.96
N GLY A 144 -21.37 31.70 -28.39
CA GLY A 144 -22.44 32.71 -28.50
C GLY A 144 -23.73 32.42 -27.72
N THR A 145 -23.76 31.36 -26.89
CA THR A 145 -24.96 30.97 -26.15
C THR A 145 -25.23 31.78 -24.88
N ARG A 146 -24.21 32.49 -24.35
CA ARG A 146 -24.32 33.37 -23.17
C ARG A 146 -23.40 34.58 -23.31
N GLN A 147 -23.85 35.75 -22.87
CA GLN A 147 -23.00 36.93 -22.68
C GLN A 147 -22.40 36.91 -21.27
N ALA A 148 -21.10 37.18 -21.15
CA ALA A 148 -20.42 37.25 -19.87
C ALA A 148 -20.65 38.63 -19.22
N SER A 149 -21.14 38.65 -17.97
CA SER A 149 -21.06 39.86 -17.15
C SER A 149 -19.59 40.15 -16.79
N LEU A 150 -19.27 41.41 -16.48
CA LEU A 150 -17.92 41.81 -16.09
C LEU A 150 -17.38 40.99 -14.90
N GLU A 151 -18.23 40.71 -13.92
CA GLU A 151 -17.90 39.90 -12.74
C GLU A 151 -17.56 38.44 -13.10
N ASN A 152 -18.33 37.83 -14.00
CA ASN A 152 -18.09 36.46 -14.45
C ASN A 152 -16.81 36.36 -15.30
N PHE A 153 -16.49 37.40 -16.06
CA PHE A 153 -15.24 37.49 -16.81
C PHE A 153 -14.04 37.66 -15.87
N LEU A 154 -14.17 38.49 -14.83
CA LEU A 154 -13.13 38.67 -13.81
C LEU A 154 -12.87 37.38 -13.03
N GLY A 155 -13.94 36.66 -12.63
CA GLY A 155 -13.83 35.36 -11.96
C GLY A 155 -13.14 34.32 -12.83
N LEU A 156 -13.43 34.30 -14.14
CA LEU A 156 -12.75 33.43 -15.10
C LEU A 156 -11.25 33.76 -15.21
N LEU A 157 -10.89 35.04 -15.27
CA LEU A 157 -9.49 35.49 -15.29
C LEU A 157 -8.74 35.06 -14.03
N ILE A 158 -9.34 35.21 -12.85
CA ILE A 158 -8.74 34.77 -11.58
C ILE A 158 -8.51 33.25 -11.58
N CYS A 159 -9.49 32.46 -12.04
CA CYS A 159 -9.34 31.01 -12.15
C CYS A 159 -8.25 30.59 -13.12
N VAL A 160 -8.16 31.22 -14.31
CA VAL A 160 -7.12 30.94 -15.30
C VAL A 160 -5.73 31.33 -14.76
N PHE A 161 -5.63 32.46 -14.07
CA PHE A 161 -4.39 32.89 -13.42
C PHE A 161 -3.95 31.93 -12.31
N GLY A 162 -4.88 31.47 -11.47
CA GLY A 162 -4.60 30.44 -10.46
C GLY A 162 -4.13 29.11 -11.06
N LEU A 163 -4.73 28.69 -12.17
CA LEU A 163 -4.28 27.51 -12.93
C LEU A 163 -2.87 27.70 -13.50
N PHE A 164 -2.56 28.89 -14.02
CA PHE A 164 -1.23 29.24 -14.51
C PHE A 164 -0.18 29.18 -13.39
N LEU A 165 -0.46 29.78 -12.22
CA LEU A 165 0.44 29.72 -11.07
C LEU A 165 0.67 28.28 -10.59
N TYR A 166 -0.37 27.46 -10.55
CA TYR A 166 -0.23 26.05 -10.19
C TYR A 166 0.62 25.27 -11.20
N ALA A 167 0.37 25.45 -12.50
CA ALA A 167 1.15 24.80 -13.55
C ALA A 167 2.62 25.27 -13.54
N TRP A 168 2.85 26.56 -13.25
CA TRP A 168 4.18 27.15 -13.11
C TRP A 168 4.94 26.60 -11.91
N ASP A 169 4.31 26.53 -10.73
CA ASP A 169 4.91 25.93 -9.52
C ASP A 169 5.23 24.45 -9.76
N LYS A 170 4.29 23.68 -10.32
CA LYS A 170 4.51 22.26 -10.65
C LYS A 170 5.68 22.08 -11.63
N ARG A 171 5.74 22.87 -12.69
CA ARG A 171 6.84 22.83 -13.67
C ARG A 171 8.17 23.27 -13.06
N SER A 172 8.16 24.26 -12.18
CA SER A 172 9.34 24.73 -11.46
C SER A 172 9.88 23.69 -10.47
N ARG A 173 9.00 22.91 -9.82
CA ARG A 173 9.38 21.74 -9.01
C ARG A 173 9.96 20.61 -9.88
N GLU A 174 9.36 20.33 -11.04
CA GLU A 174 9.86 19.34 -12.00
C GLU A 174 11.22 19.75 -12.62
N GLN A 175 11.42 21.04 -12.92
CA GLN A 175 12.70 21.56 -13.41
C GLN A 175 13.79 21.53 -12.33
N LYS A 176 13.47 21.89 -11.07
CA LYS A 176 14.40 21.73 -9.94
C LYS A 176 14.81 20.27 -9.72
N ASN A 177 13.92 19.32 -10.00
CA ASN A 177 14.22 17.90 -9.95
C ASN A 177 15.11 17.41 -11.10
N ASN A 178 15.08 18.08 -12.27
CA ASN A 178 15.86 17.68 -13.45
C ASN A 178 17.21 18.41 -13.61
N THR A 179 17.40 19.60 -13.03
CA THR A 179 18.68 20.33 -13.09
C THR A 179 19.53 20.20 -11.83
N GLY A 180 19.03 19.55 -10.78
CA GLY A 180 19.74 19.29 -9.54
C GLY A 180 20.60 18.02 -9.56
N SER A 181 21.74 18.07 -10.26
CA SER A 181 22.90 17.23 -9.87
C SER A 181 23.45 17.78 -8.56
N GLY A 182 22.99 17.22 -7.42
CA GLY A 182 23.54 17.50 -6.10
C GLY A 182 22.46 17.74 -5.03
N ASN A 183 22.34 16.78 -4.10
CA ASN A 183 21.73 16.94 -2.77
C ASN A 183 20.31 17.56 -2.69
N GLY A 184 19.37 17.07 -3.51
CA GLY A 184 17.94 17.25 -3.27
C GLY A 184 17.42 16.18 -2.31
N ALA A 185 17.04 16.58 -1.08
CA ALA A 185 16.37 15.72 -0.12
C ALA A 185 15.09 15.14 -0.72
N PHE A 186 15.15 13.89 -1.18
CA PHE A 186 13.97 13.06 -1.39
C PHE A 186 13.22 12.97 -0.07
N SER A 187 11.90 13.15 -0.08
CA SER A 187 11.07 13.27 1.13
C SER A 187 11.04 11.98 1.94
N ALA A 188 12.09 11.74 2.73
CA ALA A 188 12.01 10.89 3.90
C ALA A 188 10.99 11.54 4.84
N ILE A 189 10.08 10.75 5.42
CA ILE A 189 9.23 11.23 6.51
C ILE A 189 10.16 11.78 7.58
N SER A 190 10.05 13.08 7.83
CA SER A 190 10.80 13.73 8.89
C SER A 190 10.31 13.21 10.24
N ALA A 191 11.16 13.30 11.26
CA ALA A 191 10.76 12.94 12.62
C ALA A 191 9.51 13.73 13.09
N GLN A 192 9.37 14.97 12.62
CA GLN A 192 8.21 15.83 12.90
C GLN A 192 6.94 15.31 12.23
N GLU A 193 7.01 14.93 10.95
CA GLU A 193 5.87 14.35 10.22
C GLU A 193 5.44 13.01 10.83
N SER A 194 6.40 12.13 11.15
CA SER A 194 6.12 10.85 11.80
C SER A 194 5.39 11.06 13.12
N ASN A 195 5.91 11.95 13.98
CA ASN A 195 5.28 12.29 15.26
C ASN A 195 3.88 12.89 15.05
N PHE A 196 3.69 13.75 14.05
CA PHE A 196 2.37 14.33 13.77
C PHE A 196 1.36 13.27 13.34
N ILE A 197 1.74 12.39 12.40
CA ILE A 197 0.89 11.32 11.89
C ILE A 197 0.55 10.34 13.01
N SER A 198 1.55 9.89 13.77
CA SER A 198 1.35 8.86 14.80
C SER A 198 0.36 9.28 15.89
N ASN A 199 0.31 10.56 16.26
CA ASN A 199 -0.66 11.07 17.24
C ASN A 199 -2.09 11.19 16.69
N LYS A 200 -2.28 11.24 15.37
CA LYS A 200 -3.58 11.43 14.73
C LYS A 200 -4.33 10.13 14.43
N LEU A 201 -3.60 9.04 14.19
CA LEU A 201 -4.18 7.74 13.86
C LEU A 201 -4.76 7.12 15.14
N ARG A 202 -6.08 6.93 15.20
CA ARG A 202 -6.79 6.48 16.41
C ARG A 202 -7.16 5.00 16.35
N THR A 203 -7.39 4.48 15.15
CA THR A 203 -7.84 3.11 14.93
C THR A 203 -6.80 2.26 14.21
N SER A 204 -6.86 0.94 14.39
CA SER A 204 -6.00 -0.01 13.70
C SER A 204 -6.08 0.13 12.18
N LEU A 205 -7.28 0.31 11.63
CA LEU A 205 -7.50 0.46 10.20
C LEU A 205 -6.84 1.73 9.63
N GLU A 206 -6.88 2.84 10.36
CA GLU A 206 -6.19 4.07 9.97
C GLU A 206 -4.68 3.87 9.92
N VAL A 207 -4.10 3.23 10.95
CA VAL A 207 -2.66 2.91 10.97
C VAL A 207 -2.26 2.03 9.79
N ILE A 208 -3.04 0.98 9.50
CA ILE A 208 -2.75 0.06 8.40
C ILE A 208 -2.80 0.80 7.05
N LYS A 209 -3.87 1.56 6.80
CA LYS A 209 -4.03 2.30 5.55
C LYS A 209 -2.95 3.35 5.36
N GLU A 210 -2.63 4.09 6.42
CA GLU A 210 -1.64 5.16 6.35
C GLU A 210 -0.24 4.59 6.15
N THR A 211 0.08 3.49 6.81
CA THR A 211 1.34 2.76 6.59
C THR A 211 1.49 2.31 5.14
N GLN A 212 0.46 1.67 4.58
CA GLN A 212 0.48 1.24 3.19
C GLN A 212 0.59 2.43 2.23
N ARG A 213 -0.11 3.54 2.51
CA ARG A 213 -0.02 4.79 1.74
C ARG A 213 1.40 5.35 1.76
N ILE A 214 2.06 5.37 2.93
CA ILE A 214 3.45 5.80 3.08
C ILE A 214 4.37 4.96 2.21
N HIS A 215 4.25 3.63 2.26
CA HIS A 215 5.05 2.74 1.43
C HIS A 215 4.82 2.98 -0.06
N TYR A 216 3.58 3.04 -0.54
CA TYR A 216 3.32 3.27 -1.96
C TYR A 216 3.86 4.60 -2.47
N ASN A 217 3.83 5.66 -1.66
CA ASN A 217 4.41 6.94 -2.04
C ASN A 217 5.94 6.87 -2.02
N MET A 218 6.53 6.53 -0.86
CA MET A 218 7.98 6.61 -0.67
C MET A 218 8.74 5.56 -1.49
N PHE A 219 8.23 4.33 -1.51
CA PHE A 219 8.85 3.25 -2.27
C PHE A 219 8.45 3.33 -3.75
N GLY A 220 7.31 3.92 -4.10
CA GLY A 220 6.97 4.24 -5.48
C GLY A 220 8.04 5.13 -6.12
N ASP A 221 8.51 6.15 -5.41
CA ASP A 221 9.58 7.03 -5.89
C ASP A 221 10.95 6.33 -5.98
N ALA A 222 11.23 5.42 -5.04
CA ALA A 222 12.53 4.72 -4.99
C ALA A 222 12.59 3.51 -5.95
N LEU A 223 11.49 2.76 -6.08
CA LEU A 223 11.43 1.45 -6.73
C LEU A 223 10.59 1.45 -8.02
N GLY A 224 9.72 2.44 -8.24
CA GLY A 224 8.74 2.43 -9.34
C GLY A 224 9.34 2.52 -10.75
N LYS A 225 10.64 2.80 -10.88
CA LYS A 225 11.36 2.76 -12.15
C LYS A 225 11.82 1.36 -12.56
N PHE A 226 11.95 0.44 -11.61
CA PHE A 226 12.42 -0.91 -11.88
C PHE A 226 11.27 -1.81 -12.32
N LYS A 227 11.60 -2.83 -13.10
CA LYS A 227 10.65 -3.85 -13.58
C LYS A 227 10.83 -5.17 -12.85
N TYR A 228 12.08 -5.47 -12.48
CA TYR A 228 12.48 -6.73 -11.89
C TYR A 228 13.15 -6.51 -10.55
N CYS A 229 13.02 -7.48 -9.65
CA CYS A 229 13.73 -7.51 -8.39
C CYS A 229 14.28 -8.89 -8.05
N MET A 230 15.36 -8.90 -7.29
CA MET A 230 15.82 -10.08 -6.55
C MET A 230 15.58 -9.85 -5.07
N LEU A 231 14.94 -10.79 -4.37
CA LEU A 231 14.64 -10.67 -2.95
C LEU A 231 15.56 -11.58 -2.12
N ILE A 232 16.44 -10.98 -1.34
CA ILE A 232 17.50 -11.66 -0.61
C ILE A 232 17.19 -11.61 0.90
N ASP A 233 17.59 -12.68 1.62
CA ASP A 233 17.46 -12.81 3.08
C ASP A 233 16.03 -12.98 3.61
N THR A 234 15.12 -13.59 2.84
CA THR A 234 13.75 -13.86 3.31
C THR A 234 13.72 -14.78 4.54
N ALA A 235 12.77 -14.57 5.46
CA ALA A 235 12.68 -15.30 6.70
C ALA A 235 11.59 -16.39 6.66
N ASP A 236 11.96 -17.63 6.97
CA ASP A 236 11.08 -18.81 6.97
C ASP A 236 11.12 -19.63 8.27
N PHE A 237 11.70 -19.07 9.34
CA PHE A 237 11.90 -19.75 10.63
C PHE A 237 10.81 -19.43 11.67
N GLU A 238 10.87 -20.07 12.84
CA GLU A 238 9.75 -20.11 13.80
C GLU A 238 9.46 -18.80 14.56
N ASN A 239 10.30 -17.78 14.47
CA ASN A 239 9.97 -16.46 15.01
C ASN A 239 8.93 -15.81 14.10
N LYS A 240 7.64 -15.96 14.44
CA LYS A 240 6.50 -15.60 13.56
C LYS A 240 6.50 -14.16 13.03
N GLY A 241 7.26 -13.26 13.65
CA GLY A 241 7.42 -11.89 13.21
C GLY A 241 8.20 -11.72 11.90
N ASP A 242 9.35 -12.40 11.75
CA ASP A 242 10.19 -12.21 10.56
C ASP A 242 9.53 -12.78 9.29
N PRO A 243 8.91 -13.98 9.32
CA PRO A 243 8.03 -14.43 8.25
C PRO A 243 6.85 -13.49 7.92
N ALA A 244 6.31 -12.78 8.92
CA ALA A 244 5.26 -11.80 8.68
C ALA A 244 5.79 -10.57 7.90
N ILE A 245 7.04 -10.18 8.13
CA ILE A 245 7.74 -9.18 7.29
C ILE A 245 7.86 -9.73 5.87
N THR A 246 8.35 -10.96 5.68
CA THR A 246 8.48 -11.58 4.35
C THR A 246 7.13 -11.63 3.60
N ALA A 247 6.06 -12.06 4.28
CA ALA A 247 4.72 -12.02 3.71
C ALA A 247 4.32 -10.59 3.29
N GLY A 248 4.58 -9.60 4.15
CA GLY A 248 4.37 -8.18 3.87
C GLY A 248 5.15 -7.66 2.66
N GLU A 249 6.42 -8.01 2.54
CA GLU A 249 7.28 -7.66 1.39
C GLU A 249 6.71 -8.25 0.09
N ILE A 250 6.36 -9.52 0.09
CA ILE A 250 5.79 -10.20 -1.08
C ILE A 250 4.44 -9.58 -1.47
N TYR A 251 3.59 -9.28 -0.49
CA TYR A 251 2.33 -8.59 -0.73
C TYR A 251 2.52 -7.15 -1.24
N TYR A 252 3.58 -6.45 -0.85
CA TYR A 252 3.94 -5.15 -1.42
C TYR A 252 4.37 -5.31 -2.89
N LEU A 253 5.30 -6.23 -3.16
CA LEU A 253 5.86 -6.48 -4.49
C LEU A 253 4.79 -6.91 -5.50
N ALA A 254 3.89 -7.81 -5.11
CA ALA A 254 2.77 -8.23 -5.93
C ALA A 254 1.85 -7.06 -6.33
N ARG A 255 1.66 -6.08 -5.43
CA ARG A 255 0.78 -4.92 -5.67
C ARG A 255 1.49 -3.76 -6.37
N SER A 256 2.80 -3.63 -6.24
CA SER A 256 3.59 -2.63 -6.97
C SER A 256 3.90 -3.07 -8.41
N GLY A 257 3.69 -4.35 -8.73
CA GLY A 257 3.97 -4.91 -10.05
C GLY A 257 5.45 -5.19 -10.30
N LEU A 258 6.27 -5.23 -9.24
CA LEU A 258 7.70 -5.50 -9.34
C LEU A 258 7.94 -7.01 -9.38
N GLN A 259 8.40 -7.53 -10.53
CA GLN A 259 8.50 -8.96 -10.73
C GLN A 259 9.72 -9.55 -10.02
N ILE A 260 9.51 -10.58 -9.20
CA ILE A 260 10.59 -11.30 -8.53
C ILE A 260 11.21 -12.29 -9.53
N VAL A 261 12.48 -12.08 -9.90
CA VAL A 261 13.22 -12.98 -10.80
C VAL A 261 14.11 -13.98 -10.05
N TYR A 262 14.39 -13.69 -8.79
CA TYR A 262 15.13 -14.56 -7.88
C TYR A 262 14.75 -14.25 -6.45
N TYR A 263 14.71 -15.26 -5.59
CA TYR A 263 14.65 -15.05 -4.15
C TYR A 263 15.51 -16.07 -3.39
N CYS A 264 15.92 -15.69 -2.19
CA CYS A 264 16.71 -16.53 -1.30
C CYS A 264 16.27 -16.33 0.14
N ASN A 265 16.28 -17.39 0.94
CA ASN A 265 15.97 -17.32 2.38
C ASN A 265 17.22 -17.39 3.25
N THR A 266 17.16 -16.85 4.45
CA THR A 266 18.30 -16.80 5.40
C THR A 266 18.92 -18.17 5.66
N GLN A 267 18.14 -19.24 5.77
CA GLN A 267 18.64 -20.56 6.19
C GLN A 267 19.28 -21.37 5.06
N MET A 268 18.85 -21.16 3.82
CA MET A 268 19.29 -21.92 2.65
C MET A 268 20.25 -21.14 1.75
N CYS A 269 20.31 -19.81 1.88
CA CYS A 269 21.16 -18.99 1.05
C CYS A 269 22.62 -19.00 1.52
N SER A 270 23.40 -19.95 0.99
CA SER A 270 24.87 -19.89 1.12
C SER A 270 25.50 -18.86 0.18
N GLU A 271 26.79 -18.57 0.34
CA GLU A 271 27.51 -17.67 -0.58
C GLU A 271 27.40 -18.11 -2.05
N ALA A 272 27.42 -19.41 -2.32
CA ALA A 272 27.25 -19.96 -3.67
C ALA A 272 25.86 -19.66 -4.28
N HIS A 273 24.83 -19.47 -3.46
CA HIS A 273 23.53 -19.02 -3.94
C HIS A 273 23.56 -17.55 -4.34
N ILE A 274 24.26 -16.71 -3.56
CA ILE A 274 24.45 -15.30 -3.91
C ILE A 274 25.31 -15.14 -5.16
N ASP A 275 26.35 -15.97 -5.34
CA ASP A 275 27.15 -15.97 -6.57
C ASP A 275 26.28 -16.28 -7.81
N ARG A 276 25.45 -17.33 -7.72
CA ARG A 276 24.50 -17.65 -8.80
C ARG A 276 23.51 -16.52 -9.05
N ALA A 277 23.02 -15.86 -8.00
CA ALA A 277 22.13 -14.72 -8.13
C ALA A 277 22.83 -13.51 -8.79
N ALA A 278 24.08 -13.24 -8.44
CA ALA A 278 24.89 -12.20 -9.06
C ALA A 278 25.17 -12.48 -10.55
N GLU A 279 25.48 -13.73 -10.92
CA GLU A 279 25.60 -14.13 -12.33
C GLU A 279 24.27 -14.00 -13.09
N LEU A 280 23.15 -14.36 -12.46
CA LEU A 280 21.82 -14.17 -13.05
C LEU A 280 21.50 -12.68 -13.26
N ALA A 281 21.88 -11.82 -12.31
CA ALA A 281 21.63 -10.39 -12.38
C ALA A 281 22.32 -9.72 -13.58
N LYS A 282 23.48 -10.24 -14.02
CA LYS A 282 24.19 -9.73 -15.22
C LYS A 282 23.38 -9.85 -16.51
N LYS A 283 22.33 -10.68 -16.54
CA LYS A 283 21.41 -10.81 -17.69
C LYS A 283 20.40 -9.65 -17.79
N PHE A 284 20.32 -8.79 -16.77
CA PHE A 284 19.38 -7.68 -16.70
C PHE A 284 20.10 -6.33 -16.78
N SER A 285 19.41 -5.32 -17.30
CA SER A 285 19.89 -3.93 -17.22
C SER A 285 19.90 -3.44 -15.77
N LYS A 286 20.92 -2.67 -15.39
CA LYS A 286 21.03 -2.02 -14.07
C LYS A 286 19.91 -1.00 -13.80
N ASP A 287 19.27 -0.51 -14.86
CA ASP A 287 18.13 0.41 -14.75
C ASP A 287 16.79 -0.33 -14.57
N ASP A 288 16.73 -1.62 -14.90
CA ASP A 288 15.51 -2.42 -14.83
C ASP A 288 15.46 -3.35 -13.61
N LEU A 289 16.61 -3.73 -13.04
CA LEU A 289 16.74 -4.65 -11.90
C LEU A 289 17.18 -3.95 -10.61
N VAL A 290 16.47 -4.22 -9.52
CA VAL A 290 16.84 -3.81 -8.16
C VAL A 290 17.07 -5.02 -7.25
N ILE A 291 18.06 -4.93 -6.37
CA ILE A 291 18.33 -5.96 -5.36
C ILE A 291 17.66 -5.52 -4.05
N LEU A 292 16.76 -6.34 -3.54
CA LEU A 292 16.01 -6.09 -2.32
C LEU A 292 16.56 -6.97 -1.21
N ALA A 293 16.85 -6.38 -0.06
CA ALA A 293 17.22 -7.12 1.14
C ALA A 293 16.08 -7.04 2.16
N HIS A 294 15.80 -8.17 2.81
CA HIS A 294 14.77 -8.31 3.83
C HIS A 294 14.88 -7.25 4.95
N GLY A 295 13.73 -6.83 5.45
CA GLY A 295 13.57 -5.92 6.58
C GLY A 295 13.75 -6.61 7.93
N GLY A 296 13.34 -5.95 9.01
CA GLY A 296 13.32 -6.52 10.35
C GLY A 296 14.17 -5.78 11.36
N GLY A 297 14.91 -6.50 12.19
CA GLY A 297 15.73 -5.91 13.25
C GLY A 297 17.03 -6.66 13.45
N ASN A 298 17.79 -6.81 12.37
CA ASN A 298 18.98 -7.66 12.32
C ASN A 298 20.27 -6.92 11.95
N ILE A 299 20.33 -5.60 12.19
CA ILE A 299 21.57 -4.81 12.07
C ILE A 299 22.28 -4.73 13.43
N ASP A 300 23.59 -5.01 13.41
CA ASP A 300 24.59 -5.10 14.49
C ASP A 300 24.42 -6.29 15.43
N LYS A 301 23.28 -6.41 16.12
CA LYS A 301 23.04 -7.50 17.09
C LYS A 301 23.21 -8.91 16.50
N TYR A 302 22.86 -9.10 15.23
CA TYR A 302 22.85 -10.40 14.59
C TYR A 302 23.91 -10.47 13.48
N VAL A 303 25.18 -10.60 13.91
CA VAL A 303 26.39 -10.51 13.07
C VAL A 303 26.31 -11.31 11.76
N GLU A 304 25.78 -12.52 11.78
CA GLU A 304 25.70 -13.36 10.59
C GLU A 304 24.78 -12.78 9.50
N HIS A 305 23.69 -12.09 9.87
CA HIS A 305 22.82 -11.41 8.91
C HIS A 305 23.53 -10.21 8.27
N ASP A 306 24.32 -9.47 9.05
CA ASP A 306 25.13 -8.37 8.51
C ASP A 306 26.21 -8.88 7.56
N LYS A 307 26.93 -9.95 7.92
CA LYS A 307 27.93 -10.58 7.03
C LYS A 307 27.31 -10.99 5.69
N PHE A 308 26.14 -11.62 5.74
CA PHE A 308 25.39 -12.00 4.55
C PHE A 308 24.98 -10.78 3.70
N ARG A 309 24.54 -9.69 4.35
CA ARG A 309 24.21 -8.43 3.67
C ARG A 309 25.44 -7.74 3.09
N PHE A 310 26.58 -7.76 3.77
CA PHE A 310 27.86 -7.25 3.24
C PHE A 310 28.25 -8.00 1.97
N SER A 311 28.19 -9.34 1.99
CA SER A 311 28.44 -10.19 0.81
C SER A 311 27.50 -9.83 -0.35
N THR A 312 26.22 -9.56 -0.07
CA THR A 312 25.25 -9.06 -1.05
C THR A 312 25.68 -7.70 -1.61
N ILE A 313 26.05 -6.74 -0.75
CA ILE A 313 26.50 -5.40 -1.18
C ILE A 313 27.73 -5.47 -2.09
N GLU A 314 28.68 -6.36 -1.79
CA GLU A 314 29.90 -6.53 -2.58
C GLU A 314 29.63 -7.21 -3.93
N LYS A 315 28.85 -8.29 -3.96
CA LYS A 315 28.61 -9.09 -5.17
C LYS A 315 27.70 -8.41 -6.19
N PHE A 316 26.80 -7.53 -5.74
CA PHE A 316 25.88 -6.79 -6.63
C PHE A 316 26.35 -5.37 -6.96
N ILE A 317 27.67 -5.17 -7.08
CA ILE A 317 28.25 -3.85 -7.34
C ILE A 317 27.68 -3.20 -8.61
N GLY A 318 27.27 -1.95 -8.50
CA GLY A 318 26.67 -1.18 -9.60
C GLY A 318 25.18 -1.38 -9.80
N PHE A 319 24.53 -2.39 -9.19
CA PHE A 319 23.08 -2.43 -9.08
C PHE A 319 22.59 -1.55 -7.94
N GLN A 320 21.32 -1.13 -7.99
CA GLN A 320 20.66 -0.46 -6.88
C GLN A 320 20.24 -1.50 -5.84
N ILE A 321 20.57 -1.24 -4.59
CA ILE A 321 20.29 -2.11 -3.45
C ILE A 321 19.36 -1.37 -2.50
N PHE A 322 18.24 -1.98 -2.17
CA PHE A 322 17.23 -1.42 -1.29
C PHE A 322 16.99 -2.37 -0.12
N VAL A 323 17.30 -1.92 1.08
CA VAL A 323 17.06 -2.68 2.31
C VAL A 323 15.72 -2.23 2.87
N PHE A 324 14.77 -3.16 2.96
CA PHE A 324 13.46 -2.91 3.55
C PHE A 324 13.58 -2.41 5.01
N PRO A 325 12.53 -1.79 5.57
CA PRO A 325 12.54 -1.20 6.92
C PRO A 325 13.24 -2.05 7.99
N GLN A 326 14.34 -1.53 8.54
CA GLN A 326 15.17 -2.17 9.56
C GLN A 326 15.16 -1.39 10.89
N SER A 327 15.30 -2.12 12.00
CA SER A 327 15.77 -1.56 13.27
C SER A 327 17.27 -1.80 13.43
N ILE A 328 17.96 -0.83 14.02
CA ILE A 328 19.38 -0.93 14.37
C ILE A 328 19.50 -1.07 15.89
N ARG A 329 20.19 -2.12 16.35
CA ARG A 329 20.52 -2.28 17.77
C ARG A 329 22.03 -2.28 17.94
N LEU A 330 22.54 -1.10 18.24
CA LEU A 330 23.96 -0.89 18.57
C LEU A 330 24.28 -1.52 19.93
N GLU A 331 25.03 -2.62 19.95
CA GLU A 331 25.46 -3.29 21.19
C GLU A 331 26.76 -2.70 21.72
N ASN A 332 27.76 -2.54 20.85
CA ASN A 332 29.06 -1.97 21.23
C ASN A 332 29.66 -1.12 20.10
N PRO A 333 29.72 0.22 20.24
CA PRO A 333 30.26 1.12 19.22
C PRO A 333 31.76 0.97 18.96
N ARG A 334 32.49 0.24 19.83
CA ARG A 334 33.93 -0.03 19.68
C ARG A 334 34.22 -1.42 19.11
N SER A 335 33.19 -2.21 18.78
CA SER A 335 33.38 -3.54 18.23
C SER A 335 33.91 -3.49 16.79
N GLU A 336 34.70 -4.50 16.40
CA GLU A 336 35.17 -4.64 15.02
C GLU A 336 34.00 -4.82 14.04
N HIS A 337 32.94 -5.52 14.47
CA HIS A 337 31.73 -5.72 13.69
C HIS A 337 31.02 -4.39 13.38
N TRP A 338 30.89 -3.51 14.39
CA TRP A 338 30.28 -2.20 14.18
C TRP A 338 31.09 -1.33 13.22
N ALA A 339 32.43 -1.39 13.27
CA ALA A 339 33.28 -0.70 12.30
C ALA A 339 33.01 -1.19 10.85
N LYS A 340 32.75 -2.50 10.66
CA LYS A 340 32.31 -3.05 9.37
C LYS A 340 30.92 -2.54 8.99
N CYS A 341 29.96 -2.52 9.91
CA CYS A 341 28.64 -1.94 9.68
C CYS A 341 28.75 -0.49 9.19
N GLN A 342 29.57 0.33 9.84
CA GLN A 342 29.82 1.71 9.42
C GLN A 342 30.35 1.78 7.99
N LYS A 343 31.38 0.98 7.67
CA LYS A 343 31.98 0.94 6.34
C LYS A 343 30.97 0.57 5.25
N PHE A 344 30.20 -0.50 5.44
CA PHE A 344 29.28 -1.02 4.43
C PHE A 344 27.98 -0.22 4.31
N TYR A 345 27.49 0.35 5.41
CA TYR A 345 26.23 1.09 5.41
C TYR A 345 26.39 2.60 5.23
N CYS A 346 27.55 3.23 5.45
CA CYS A 346 27.67 4.69 5.32
C CYS A 346 27.73 5.18 3.87
N CYS A 347 28.43 4.44 3.01
CA CYS A 347 29.11 5.09 1.90
C CYS A 347 28.91 4.36 0.57
N ASN A 348 27.67 3.96 0.28
CA ASN A 348 27.31 3.40 -1.02
C ASN A 348 26.15 4.18 -1.66
N ARG A 349 26.43 4.91 -2.75
CA ARG A 349 25.42 5.69 -3.51
C ARG A 349 24.29 4.86 -4.10
N ASN A 350 24.52 3.56 -4.28
CA ASN A 350 23.53 2.63 -4.77
C ASN A 350 22.75 1.94 -3.65
N LEU A 351 23.08 2.20 -2.39
CA LEU A 351 22.39 1.64 -1.24
C LEU A 351 21.32 2.63 -0.75
N THR A 352 20.09 2.13 -0.66
CA THR A 352 19.01 2.76 0.10
C THR A 352 18.73 1.91 1.32
N LEU A 353 18.97 2.47 2.51
CA LEU A 353 18.67 1.84 3.80
C LEU A 353 17.42 2.49 4.40
N VAL A 354 16.38 1.70 4.63
CA VAL A 354 15.14 2.18 5.24
C VAL A 354 15.12 1.83 6.73
N LEU A 355 14.83 2.81 7.58
CA LEU A 355 14.77 2.65 9.04
C LEU A 355 13.32 2.69 9.50
N ARG A 356 12.95 1.77 10.39
CA ARG A 356 11.55 1.60 10.81
C ARG A 356 11.14 2.32 12.09
N ASP A 357 12.08 2.96 12.78
CA ASP A 357 11.81 3.70 14.02
C ASP A 357 12.79 4.88 14.19
N LEU A 358 12.38 5.89 14.96
CA LEU A 358 13.18 7.12 15.15
C LEU A 358 14.55 6.83 15.78
N GLY A 359 14.62 5.89 16.73
CA GLY A 359 15.88 5.52 17.39
C GLY A 359 16.90 4.96 16.39
N SER A 360 16.43 4.09 15.49
CA SER A 360 17.26 3.52 14.42
C SER A 360 17.67 4.58 13.40
N LEU A 361 16.78 5.52 13.05
CA LEU A 361 17.12 6.64 12.16
C LEU A 361 18.21 7.54 12.78
N ASP A 362 18.12 7.83 14.07
CA ASP A 362 19.12 8.64 14.76
C ASP A 362 20.49 7.96 14.81
N ILE A 363 20.53 6.65 15.03
CA ILE A 363 21.77 5.85 14.97
C ILE A 363 22.34 5.88 13.53
N ALA A 364 21.51 5.62 12.52
CA ALA A 364 21.94 5.63 11.12
C ALA A 364 22.47 7.00 10.70
N ARG A 365 21.80 8.09 11.07
CA ARG A 365 22.26 9.47 10.79
C ARG A 365 23.57 9.82 11.50
N ARG A 366 23.85 9.22 12.66
CA ARG A 366 25.09 9.48 13.40
C ARG A 366 26.27 8.70 12.83
N TYR A 367 26.07 7.43 12.48
CA TYR A 367 27.16 6.51 12.19
C TYR A 367 27.25 6.08 10.72
N PHE A 368 26.16 6.15 9.98
CA PHE A 368 26.09 5.80 8.55
C PHE A 368 25.88 7.07 7.69
N ASN A 369 26.28 8.23 8.20
CA ASN A 369 26.23 9.49 7.46
C ASN A 369 27.27 9.48 6.34
N GLY A 370 26.82 9.53 5.10
CA GLY A 370 27.71 9.45 3.95
C GLY A 370 26.92 9.49 2.65
N SER A 371 27.32 8.67 1.70
CA SER A 371 26.70 8.61 0.38
C SER A 371 25.52 7.64 0.28
N THR A 372 25.29 6.82 1.31
CA THR A 372 24.10 5.96 1.41
C THR A 372 22.83 6.79 1.60
N ARG A 373 21.79 6.43 0.86
CA ARG A 373 20.48 7.05 1.01
C ARG A 373 19.75 6.46 2.20
N LEU A 374 19.43 7.30 3.20
CA LEU A 374 18.64 6.89 4.37
C LEU A 374 17.18 7.32 4.19
N LEU A 375 16.25 6.38 4.37
CA LEU A 375 14.81 6.64 4.37
C LEU A 375 14.19 6.17 5.69
N MET A 376 12.97 6.61 5.95
CA MET A 376 12.20 6.19 7.11
C MET A 376 10.81 5.74 6.67
N ALA A 377 10.40 4.53 7.04
CA ALA A 377 9.09 4.00 6.74
C ALA A 377 8.67 2.92 7.76
N PRO A 378 7.37 2.68 7.98
CA PRO A 378 6.91 1.65 8.92
C PRO A 378 7.33 0.23 8.50
N ASP A 379 7.01 -0.74 9.34
CA ASP A 379 7.33 -2.15 9.10
C ASP A 379 6.54 -2.77 7.92
N MET A 380 7.18 -3.65 7.15
CA MET A 380 6.56 -4.28 5.98
C MET A 380 5.39 -5.20 6.31
N ALA A 381 5.32 -5.78 7.52
CA ALA A 381 4.24 -6.68 7.92
C ALA A 381 2.84 -6.02 7.81
N PHE A 382 2.75 -4.68 7.83
CA PHE A 382 1.49 -3.97 7.59
C PHE A 382 0.90 -4.18 6.18
N HIS A 383 1.66 -4.68 5.21
CA HIS A 383 1.13 -5.07 3.90
C HIS A 383 0.29 -6.35 3.89
N ILE A 384 0.26 -7.11 5.00
CA ILE A 384 -0.75 -8.16 5.21
C ILE A 384 -2.16 -7.54 5.17
N GLY A 385 -2.32 -6.32 5.70
CA GLY A 385 -3.59 -5.60 5.72
C GLY A 385 -4.50 -6.00 6.89
N PRO A 386 -5.70 -5.40 6.98
CA PRO A 386 -6.62 -5.71 8.07
C PRO A 386 -7.12 -7.15 7.96
N VAL A 387 -7.03 -7.90 9.05
CA VAL A 387 -7.45 -9.29 9.16
C VAL A 387 -8.61 -9.38 10.12
N LYS A 388 -9.71 -10.02 9.70
CA LYS A 388 -10.79 -10.35 10.66
C LYS A 388 -10.36 -11.56 11.48
N ARG A 389 -10.68 -11.55 12.77
CA ARG A 389 -10.54 -12.76 13.61
C ARG A 389 -11.30 -13.91 12.94
N PHE A 390 -10.61 -15.03 12.77
CA PHE A 390 -11.15 -16.21 12.08
C PHE A 390 -11.35 -17.40 13.03
N VAL A 391 -11.03 -17.23 14.32
CA VAL A 391 -11.43 -18.14 15.40
C VAL A 391 -11.95 -17.34 16.59
N SER A 392 -12.79 -17.97 17.40
CA SER A 392 -13.20 -17.40 18.68
C SER A 392 -12.06 -17.53 19.70
N PRO A 393 -11.84 -16.53 20.57
CA PRO A 393 -10.77 -16.58 21.56
C PRO A 393 -11.04 -17.66 22.61
N ALA A 394 -10.00 -18.38 23.02
CA ALA A 394 -10.07 -19.37 24.10
C ALA A 394 -9.83 -18.75 25.49
N PHE A 395 -9.10 -17.63 25.53
CA PHE A 395 -8.61 -16.97 26.75
C PHE A 395 -9.13 -15.54 26.83
N ASP A 396 -9.29 -15.02 28.05
CA ASP A 396 -9.56 -13.59 28.25
C ASP A 396 -8.30 -12.79 27.93
N ILE A 397 -7.16 -13.25 28.48
CA ILE A 397 -5.86 -12.65 28.22
C ILE A 397 -4.92 -13.71 27.67
N MET A 398 -4.32 -13.39 26.52
CA MET A 398 -3.17 -14.12 25.98
C MET A 398 -1.90 -13.33 26.27
N TRP A 399 -1.00 -13.87 27.08
CA TRP A 399 0.29 -13.25 27.37
C TRP A 399 1.39 -13.90 26.52
N VAL A 400 1.80 -13.18 25.48
CA VAL A 400 2.94 -13.56 24.65
C VAL A 400 4.21 -13.19 25.41
N LYS A 401 4.89 -14.19 25.98
CA LYS A 401 6.08 -13.99 26.81
C LYS A 401 7.32 -14.54 26.10
N ARG A 402 8.34 -13.71 25.86
CA ARG A 402 9.63 -14.20 25.33
C ARG A 402 10.39 -15.02 26.37
N THR A 403 11.07 -16.05 25.88
CA THR A 403 12.04 -16.84 26.67
C THR A 403 13.51 -16.51 26.37
N ASP A 404 13.78 -15.64 25.39
CA ASP A 404 15.14 -15.28 24.96
C ASP A 404 15.69 -14.01 25.65
N SER A 405 16.91 -13.58 25.28
CA SER A 405 17.58 -12.41 25.86
C SER A 405 16.92 -11.06 25.57
N GLU A 406 15.87 -11.01 24.73
CA GLU A 406 15.06 -9.80 24.55
C GLU A 406 13.91 -9.69 25.54
N THR A 407 13.73 -10.68 26.43
CA THR A 407 12.71 -10.66 27.47
C THR A 407 12.84 -9.41 28.36
N PRO A 408 11.72 -8.78 28.78
CA PRO A 408 11.74 -7.69 29.75
C PRO A 408 12.26 -8.09 31.14
N GLY A 409 12.45 -9.38 31.41
CA GLY A 409 13.16 -9.86 32.60
C GLY A 409 12.29 -10.12 33.83
N TYR A 410 10.95 -10.06 33.71
CA TYR A 410 10.04 -10.42 34.80
C TYR A 410 10.03 -11.95 35.01
N LYS A 411 10.29 -12.34 36.27
CA LYS A 411 10.42 -13.76 36.67
C LYS A 411 9.06 -14.40 36.93
N THR A 412 8.16 -13.67 37.57
CA THR A 412 6.85 -14.14 38.00
C THR A 412 5.74 -13.49 37.19
N ILE A 413 4.67 -14.23 36.96
CA ILE A 413 3.42 -13.69 36.44
C ILE A 413 2.65 -13.09 37.63
N PRO A 414 2.16 -11.85 37.54
CA PRO A 414 1.37 -11.25 38.60
C PRO A 414 0.13 -12.07 38.95
N ARG A 415 -0.34 -11.96 40.19
CA ARG A 415 -1.58 -12.62 40.61
C ARG A 415 -2.76 -11.99 39.85
N HIS A 416 -3.70 -12.83 39.42
CA HIS A 416 -4.90 -12.41 38.71
C HIS A 416 -6.17 -12.95 39.37
N PRO A 417 -7.35 -12.38 39.06
CA PRO A 417 -8.62 -12.90 39.55
C PRO A 417 -8.84 -14.37 39.14
N PRO A 418 -9.46 -15.21 40.01
CA PRO A 418 -9.65 -16.64 39.76
C PRO A 418 -10.59 -16.96 38.59
N HIS A 419 -11.43 -16.02 38.15
CA HIS A 419 -12.36 -16.23 37.04
C HIS A 419 -11.74 -15.91 35.67
N LEU A 420 -10.55 -15.31 35.66
CA LEU A 420 -9.83 -14.91 34.46
C LEU A 420 -9.14 -16.12 33.83
N ARG A 421 -9.40 -16.39 32.55
CA ARG A 421 -8.58 -17.36 31.80
C ARG A 421 -7.37 -16.66 31.19
N LEU A 422 -6.25 -16.74 31.90
CA LEU A 422 -4.94 -16.26 31.46
C LEU A 422 -4.08 -17.41 30.94
N HIS A 423 -3.59 -17.29 29.71
CA HIS A 423 -2.60 -18.20 29.15
C HIS A 423 -1.29 -17.47 28.86
N VAL A 424 -0.18 -18.08 29.25
CA VAL A 424 1.16 -17.51 29.08
C VAL A 424 2.02 -18.47 28.29
N SER A 425 2.50 -18.04 27.12
CA SER A 425 3.42 -18.85 26.30
C SER A 425 4.24 -18.02 25.32
N ASP A 426 5.34 -18.60 24.86
CA ASP A 426 6.11 -18.09 23.72
C ASP A 426 5.62 -18.74 22.43
N TRP A 427 5.41 -17.93 21.39
CA TRP A 427 4.99 -18.41 20.08
C TRP A 427 6.07 -19.21 19.33
N ILE A 428 7.32 -19.20 19.81
CA ILE A 428 8.41 -20.02 19.25
C ILE A 428 8.10 -21.50 19.47
N GLY A 429 7.47 -21.84 20.61
CA GLY A 429 7.00 -23.19 20.91
C GLY A 429 5.78 -23.60 20.07
N PHE A 430 5.04 -22.64 19.52
CA PHE A 430 3.89 -22.90 18.67
C PHE A 430 4.34 -23.18 17.22
N ARG A 431 4.56 -24.46 16.92
CA ARG A 431 5.21 -24.89 15.67
C ARG A 431 4.37 -24.59 14.43
N THR A 432 5.06 -24.19 13.37
CA THR A 432 4.48 -24.01 12.04
C THR A 432 4.39 -25.36 11.32
N PRO A 433 3.24 -25.70 10.69
CA PRO A 433 3.15 -26.88 9.83
C PRO A 433 4.20 -26.85 8.71
N ASN A 434 4.65 -28.03 8.28
CA ASN A 434 5.56 -28.14 7.14
C ASN A 434 4.91 -27.55 5.87
N SER A 435 5.75 -27.05 4.96
CA SER A 435 5.36 -26.46 3.67
C SER A 435 6.23 -27.03 2.54
N GLY A 436 5.82 -26.81 1.29
CA GLY A 436 6.54 -27.29 0.11
C GLY A 436 7.81 -26.48 -0.19
N ASN A 437 7.80 -25.17 0.09
CA ASN A 437 8.98 -24.31 -0.07
C ASN A 437 9.09 -23.24 1.03
N SER A 438 10.22 -22.51 1.06
CA SER A 438 10.51 -21.51 2.09
C SER A 438 9.53 -20.34 2.10
N LEU A 439 9.09 -19.88 0.94
CA LEU A 439 8.15 -18.77 0.87
C LEU A 439 6.77 -19.17 1.40
N GLU A 440 6.30 -20.36 1.04
CA GLU A 440 5.09 -20.96 1.60
C GLU A 440 5.21 -21.15 3.13
N ARG A 441 6.41 -21.54 3.61
CA ARG A 441 6.70 -21.63 5.04
C ARG A 441 6.54 -20.27 5.72
N SER A 442 7.00 -19.19 5.09
CA SER A 442 6.85 -17.84 5.62
C SER A 442 5.38 -17.46 5.79
N PHE A 443 4.55 -17.78 4.80
CA PHE A 443 3.11 -17.55 4.87
C PHE A 443 2.43 -18.42 5.96
N HIS A 444 2.79 -19.69 6.07
CA HIS A 444 2.30 -20.56 7.15
C HIS A 444 2.67 -19.98 8.53
N ALA A 445 3.93 -19.59 8.73
CA ALA A 445 4.39 -19.02 10.00
C ALA A 445 3.65 -17.71 10.31
N GLN A 446 3.45 -16.83 9.33
CA GLN A 446 2.68 -15.61 9.48
C GLN A 446 1.22 -15.88 9.90
N VAL A 447 0.56 -16.87 9.29
CA VAL A 447 -0.80 -17.30 9.66
C VAL A 447 -0.83 -17.89 11.07
N MET A 448 0.18 -18.69 11.43
CA MET A 448 0.29 -19.24 12.78
C MET A 448 0.55 -18.17 13.84
N GLY A 449 1.26 -17.08 13.50
CA GLY A 449 1.39 -15.90 14.36
C GLY A 449 0.05 -15.20 14.62
N LEU A 450 -0.74 -14.97 13.57
CA LEU A 450 -2.10 -14.44 13.70
C LEU A 450 -2.98 -15.36 14.54
N PHE A 451 -2.91 -16.68 14.27
CA PHE A 451 -3.66 -17.69 15.02
C PHE A 451 -3.29 -17.68 16.50
N PHE A 452 -1.99 -17.62 16.82
CA PHE A 452 -1.50 -17.62 18.18
C PHE A 452 -2.08 -16.47 19.01
N ILE A 453 -2.09 -15.26 18.43
CA ILE A 453 -2.52 -14.01 19.09
C ILE A 453 -4.03 -13.95 19.26
N GLN A 454 -4.82 -14.33 18.24
CA GLN A 454 -6.28 -14.22 18.30
C GLN A 454 -6.96 -15.16 19.31
N ARG A 455 -6.21 -16.09 19.93
CA ARG A 455 -6.70 -16.92 21.04
C ARG A 455 -7.03 -16.11 22.29
N GLY A 456 -6.53 -14.88 22.43
CA GLY A 456 -6.91 -13.95 23.50
C GLY A 456 -8.01 -12.97 23.07
N ARG A 457 -8.90 -12.62 24.00
CA ARG A 457 -9.79 -11.44 23.82
C ARG A 457 -8.93 -10.17 23.82
N VAL A 458 -8.05 -10.05 24.80
CA VAL A 458 -6.97 -9.06 24.93
C VAL A 458 -5.62 -9.77 24.97
N VAL A 459 -4.54 -9.07 24.59
CA VAL A 459 -3.20 -9.67 24.52
C VAL A 459 -2.16 -8.79 25.23
N ILE A 460 -1.26 -9.39 26.00
CA ILE A 460 -0.06 -8.74 26.54
C ILE A 460 1.14 -9.21 25.72
N ILE A 461 1.95 -8.28 25.22
CA ILE A 461 2.94 -8.54 24.17
C ILE A 461 4.27 -7.88 24.49
N ASP A 462 5.34 -8.66 24.47
CA ASP A 462 6.73 -8.19 24.59
C ASP A 462 7.55 -8.36 23.28
N ARG A 463 6.84 -8.55 22.16
CA ARG A 463 7.39 -8.66 20.79
C ARG A 463 6.79 -7.60 19.86
N LEU A 464 7.65 -6.89 19.12
CA LEU A 464 7.19 -5.87 18.16
C LEU A 464 6.22 -6.44 17.11
N HIS A 465 6.47 -7.63 16.56
CA HIS A 465 5.54 -8.19 15.58
C HIS A 465 4.26 -8.72 16.23
N GLY A 466 4.27 -9.02 17.53
CA GLY A 466 3.01 -9.25 18.25
C GLY A 466 2.12 -8.00 18.19
N HIS A 467 2.70 -6.82 18.44
CA HIS A 467 2.00 -5.53 18.34
C HIS A 467 1.39 -5.34 16.94
N ILE A 468 2.19 -5.56 15.90
CA ILE A 468 1.76 -5.38 14.51
C ILE A 468 0.63 -6.36 14.20
N LEU A 469 0.80 -7.66 14.45
CA LEU A 469 -0.21 -8.68 14.17
C LEU A 469 -1.50 -8.46 14.98
N ALA A 470 -1.41 -8.03 16.24
CA ALA A 470 -2.58 -7.65 17.04
C ALA A 470 -3.29 -6.42 16.48
N THR A 471 -2.53 -5.43 15.96
CA THR A 471 -3.07 -4.27 15.25
C THR A 471 -3.78 -4.71 13.95
N LEU A 472 -3.19 -5.62 13.17
CA LEU A 472 -3.84 -6.15 11.95
C LEU A 472 -5.17 -6.84 12.24
N LEU A 473 -5.27 -7.52 13.38
CA LEU A 473 -6.47 -8.22 13.85
C LEU A 473 -7.46 -7.33 14.63
N ASP A 474 -7.12 -6.05 14.83
CA ASP A 474 -7.85 -5.10 15.67
C ASP A 474 -8.13 -5.63 17.10
N ILE A 475 -7.12 -6.27 17.69
CA ILE A 475 -7.19 -6.83 19.04
C ILE A 475 -6.66 -5.80 20.03
N PRO A 476 -7.42 -5.41 21.08
CA PRO A 476 -6.88 -4.57 22.14
C PRO A 476 -5.70 -5.27 22.84
N HIS A 477 -4.61 -4.54 23.08
CA HIS A 477 -3.40 -5.16 23.62
C HIS A 477 -2.51 -4.20 24.39
N VAL A 478 -1.67 -4.77 25.26
CA VAL A 478 -0.68 -4.05 26.05
C VAL A 478 0.72 -4.42 25.57
N LEU A 479 1.55 -3.40 25.33
CA LEU A 479 2.96 -3.54 25.02
C LEU A 479 3.76 -3.51 26.32
N LEU A 480 4.45 -4.61 26.60
CA LEU A 480 5.38 -4.73 27.71
C LEU A 480 6.80 -4.54 27.18
N ASP A 481 7.34 -3.34 27.37
CA ASP A 481 8.63 -2.97 26.83
C ASP A 481 9.79 -3.54 27.65
N ASN A 482 10.97 -3.61 27.04
CA ASN A 482 12.20 -4.00 27.73
C ASN A 482 13.14 -2.79 27.91
N GLN A 483 14.31 -3.03 28.51
CA GLN A 483 15.32 -2.00 28.74
C GLN A 483 15.78 -1.28 27.45
N HIS A 484 15.64 -1.92 26.29
CA HIS A 484 16.03 -1.35 25.00
C HIS A 484 14.95 -0.45 24.38
N ARG A 485 13.78 -0.34 25.01
CA ARG A 485 12.67 0.51 24.58
C ARG A 485 12.22 0.28 23.13
N LYS A 486 12.43 -0.94 22.61
CA LYS A 486 12.18 -1.27 21.20
C LYS A 486 10.70 -1.10 20.85
N LEU A 487 9.81 -1.55 21.73
CA LEU A 487 8.37 -1.49 21.48
C LEU A 487 7.87 -0.06 21.56
N SER A 488 8.23 0.68 22.61
CA SER A 488 7.82 2.09 22.75
C SER A 488 8.45 3.00 21.69
N ASN A 489 9.66 2.72 21.20
CA ASN A 489 10.27 3.47 20.10
C ASN A 489 9.44 3.35 18.82
N TYR A 490 9.10 2.13 18.42
CA TYR A 490 8.25 1.91 17.24
C TYR A 490 6.85 2.49 17.45
N PHE A 491 6.23 2.21 18.61
CA PHE A 491 4.90 2.69 18.94
C PHE A 491 4.81 4.22 18.90
N ARG A 492 5.77 4.94 19.51
CA ARG A 492 5.80 6.41 19.46
C ARG A 492 6.00 6.94 18.05
N THR A 493 6.79 6.24 17.24
CA THR A 493 7.09 6.63 15.87
C THR A 493 5.84 6.59 14.99
N TRP A 494 5.04 5.53 15.06
CA TRP A 494 3.98 5.26 14.08
C TRP A 494 2.57 5.12 14.65
N ASN A 495 2.43 4.68 15.90
CA ASN A 495 1.17 4.11 16.42
C ASN A 495 0.66 4.81 17.69
N LYS A 496 1.27 5.94 18.10
CA LYS A 496 1.04 6.59 19.40
C LYS A 496 -0.42 6.92 19.70
N GLY A 497 -1.21 7.26 18.69
CA GLY A 497 -2.60 7.67 18.81
C GLY A 497 -3.60 6.53 18.99
N LEU A 498 -3.18 5.27 18.82
CA LEU A 498 -4.06 4.10 18.91
C LEU A 498 -4.73 4.02 20.29
N GLN A 499 -6.06 3.93 20.29
CA GLN A 499 -6.86 3.95 21.52
C GLN A 499 -6.95 2.59 22.22
N ASN A 500 -6.79 1.50 21.47
CA ASN A 500 -6.86 0.12 21.94
C ASN A 500 -5.49 -0.46 22.33
N VAL A 501 -4.45 0.39 22.41
CA VAL A 501 -3.10 0.00 22.82
C VAL A 501 -2.70 0.72 24.10
N ARG A 502 -2.05 -0.01 25.00
CA ARG A 502 -1.39 0.53 26.19
C ARG A 502 0.09 0.14 26.18
N VAL A 503 0.94 0.89 26.87
CA VAL A 503 2.39 0.63 26.94
C VAL A 503 2.87 0.80 28.37
N THR A 504 3.61 -0.18 28.87
CA THR A 504 4.30 -0.13 30.16
C THR A 504 5.59 -0.95 30.08
N ASP A 505 6.48 -0.81 31.06
CA ASP A 505 7.65 -1.67 31.29
C ASP A 505 7.51 -2.53 32.56
N ASN A 506 6.35 -2.49 33.22
CA ASN A 506 6.04 -3.24 34.43
C ASN A 506 5.00 -4.34 34.14
N ALA A 507 5.28 -5.56 34.61
CA ALA A 507 4.40 -6.71 34.39
C ALA A 507 3.07 -6.64 35.15
N GLU A 508 3.05 -6.08 36.37
CA GLU A 508 1.82 -5.87 37.17
C GLU A 508 0.92 -4.83 36.49
N GLU A 509 1.48 -3.68 36.14
CA GLU A 509 0.76 -2.65 35.39
C GLU A 509 0.24 -3.19 34.05
N ALA A 510 1.00 -4.08 33.38
CA ALA A 510 0.56 -4.66 32.12
C ALA A 510 -0.69 -5.52 32.29
N LEU A 511 -0.79 -6.27 33.40
CA LEU A 511 -1.98 -7.03 33.72
C LEU A 511 -3.15 -6.10 34.04
N ASP A 512 -2.94 -5.06 34.85
CA ASP A 512 -3.98 -4.09 35.20
C ASP A 512 -4.54 -3.38 33.95
N MET A 513 -3.66 -2.93 33.06
CA MET A 513 -4.04 -2.32 31.78
C MET A 513 -4.78 -3.32 30.87
N ALA A 514 -4.43 -4.61 30.90
CA ALA A 514 -5.13 -5.62 30.12
C ALA A 514 -6.53 -5.92 30.67
N LEU A 515 -6.70 -5.90 32.00
CA LEU A 515 -8.01 -5.98 32.66
C LEU A 515 -8.86 -4.74 32.35
N GLU A 516 -8.27 -3.55 32.35
CA GLU A 516 -8.92 -2.31 31.90
C GLU A 516 -9.44 -2.43 30.47
N LEU A 517 -8.60 -2.94 29.55
CA LEU A 517 -9.00 -3.14 28.15
C LEU A 517 -10.13 -4.18 28.00
N LEU A 518 -10.14 -5.24 28.81
CA LEU A 518 -11.25 -6.21 28.81
C LEU A 518 -12.58 -5.55 29.19
N GLU A 519 -12.56 -4.63 30.16
CA GLU A 519 -13.75 -3.92 30.61
C GLU A 519 -14.20 -2.85 29.60
N ILE A 520 -13.27 -2.03 29.10
CA ILE A 520 -13.56 -0.98 28.10
C ILE A 520 -14.19 -1.56 26.84
N TYR A 521 -13.68 -2.70 26.38
CA TYR A 521 -14.12 -3.32 25.12
C TYR A 521 -15.05 -4.52 25.34
N LYS A 522 -15.65 -4.69 26.53
CA LYS A 522 -16.46 -5.87 26.86
C LYS A 522 -17.58 -6.16 25.86
N ASP A 523 -18.20 -5.11 25.30
CA ASP A 523 -19.34 -5.18 24.40
C ASP A 523 -18.94 -5.43 22.94
N THR A 524 -17.68 -5.17 22.58
CA THR A 524 -17.15 -5.36 21.21
C THR A 524 -16.27 -6.58 21.08
N LEU A 525 -15.69 -7.05 22.18
CA LEU A 525 -14.86 -8.24 22.22
C LEU A 525 -15.70 -9.50 21.97
N PRO A 526 -15.27 -10.41 21.08
CA PRO A 526 -15.99 -11.65 20.85
C PRO A 526 -16.09 -12.47 22.14
N PRO A 527 -17.16 -13.26 22.29
CA PRO A 527 -17.30 -14.15 23.43
C PRO A 527 -16.16 -15.17 23.41
N ARG A 528 -15.70 -15.53 24.61
CA ARG A 528 -14.74 -16.61 24.79
C ARG A 528 -15.41 -17.95 24.46
N LEU A 529 -14.64 -18.88 23.87
CA LEU A 529 -15.11 -20.24 23.63
C LEU A 529 -15.62 -20.88 24.93
N PRO A 530 -16.84 -21.46 24.93
CA PRO A 530 -17.28 -22.30 26.04
C PRO A 530 -16.37 -23.53 26.08
N PHE A 531 -15.98 -23.99 27.28
CA PHE A 531 -15.31 -25.27 27.38
C PHE A 531 -16.33 -26.36 27.03
N MET A 532 -16.13 -27.06 25.91
CA MET A 532 -16.91 -28.26 25.60
C MET A 532 -16.43 -29.38 26.52
N GLN A 533 -17.30 -29.86 27.41
CA GLN A 533 -17.03 -30.96 28.36
C GLN A 533 -15.65 -30.89 29.01
N ILE A 534 -15.55 -30.12 30.11
CA ILE A 534 -14.38 -30.11 30.99
C ILE A 534 -14.10 -31.56 31.41
N SER A 535 -13.09 -32.18 30.80
CA SER A 535 -12.60 -33.50 31.22
C SER A 535 -12.39 -33.49 32.73
N SER A 536 -12.60 -34.62 33.41
CA SER A 536 -12.39 -34.70 34.87
C SER A 536 -10.99 -34.22 35.28
N ALA A 537 -9.99 -34.31 34.39
CA ALA A 537 -8.65 -33.74 34.59
C ALA A 537 -8.64 -32.21 34.74
N PHE A 538 -9.56 -31.50 34.07
CA PHE A 538 -9.68 -30.04 34.11
C PHE A 538 -10.51 -29.52 35.29
N LYS A 539 -11.25 -30.38 36.01
CA LYS A 539 -12.04 -29.97 37.20
C LYS A 539 -11.16 -29.52 38.38
N ASN A 540 -9.89 -29.91 38.39
CA ASN A 540 -8.93 -29.60 39.45
C ASN A 540 -7.94 -28.50 39.06
N ILE A 541 -8.12 -27.84 37.90
CA ILE A 541 -7.21 -26.76 37.49
C ILE A 541 -7.49 -25.53 38.33
N ASN A 542 -6.44 -25.06 39.00
CA ASN A 542 -6.50 -23.83 39.78
C ASN A 542 -6.36 -22.62 38.85
N PHE A 543 -7.49 -21.98 38.55
CA PHE A 543 -7.55 -20.75 37.76
C PHE A 543 -6.95 -19.51 38.45
N THR A 544 -6.38 -19.63 39.65
CA THR A 544 -5.54 -18.57 40.24
C THR A 544 -4.10 -18.60 39.75
N LEU A 545 -3.69 -19.67 39.05
CA LEU A 545 -2.38 -19.79 38.43
C LEU A 545 -2.50 -19.67 36.91
N PRO A 546 -1.53 -19.03 36.23
CA PRO A 546 -1.51 -18.97 34.77
C PRO A 546 -1.34 -20.36 34.18
N GLU A 547 -2.06 -20.64 33.09
CA GLU A 547 -1.87 -21.88 32.34
C GLU A 547 -0.59 -21.75 31.51
N MET A 548 0.46 -22.46 31.93
CA MET A 548 1.80 -22.41 31.32
C MET A 548 1.95 -23.56 30.32
N ASN A 549 2.06 -23.23 29.03
CA ASN A 549 2.18 -24.15 27.90
C ASN A 549 0.99 -25.12 27.73
N TYR A 550 0.31 -25.03 26.59
CA TYR A 550 -0.64 -26.06 26.18
C TYR A 550 0.18 -27.29 25.72
N PRO A 551 -0.18 -28.53 26.12
CA PRO A 551 0.52 -29.73 25.69
C PRO A 551 0.56 -29.91 24.17
#